data_AF-A0A2N3EM96-F1
#
_entry.id   AF-A0A2N3EM96-F1
#
_cell.length_a   1.000
_cell.length_b   1.000
_cell.length_c   1.000
_cell.angle_alpha   90.00
_cell.angle_beta   90.00
_cell.angle_gamma   90.00
#
_symmetry.space_group_name_H-M   'P 1'
#
loop_
_entity.id
_entity.type
_entity.pdbx_description
1 polymer ?
#
loop_
_entity_poly.entity_id
_entity_poly.type
_entity_poly.pdbx_seq_one_letter_code
_entity_poly.pdbx_strand_id
1 'polypeptide(L)'
;MPTRIPLAMHTAYADLVDRCAVAAFESAFASDGNFVAKTVRARKYWYFQEKTPEGRRQKYVGPETEELLEQIARHRSALDDVRDRQALVSMLVRSAYLPRPQVKMGEVLQALAEAGVFRLRAVLVGTIAYQTYAAMLGVRLPAVSLQTGDVDIAQHRTISVATDDKSPSPLSILKEVDASFRAVPHIRDSTRSTSCLASGGLRVDFLTPNRGADSGEPQPLPALATDAHPLRFLDYLIHEPVYAVLLHGAGVYVTVPAPERYALHKLILAQRPDRPNEKKSKDVVQAESLISVIAEDRPYELSAAWNEAVGRGKKWRQSLARALTLLKAETRDALLKTVGENRSFVIGLDLEFAAPLLRYEPEGYGAFSFYGTSGGERHRCVVTLDAIEDYLKEKDSEREFEDIEIATERARRALSRNLDKFKALLREKFLREPISTTNETLLTAVDIGRLNR
;
A
#
# COMPACT_ATOMS: atom_id res chain seq x y z
N MET A 1 -14.48 3.03 7.43
CA MET A 1 -13.96 3.81 6.29
C MET A 1 -12.94 4.79 6.83
N PRO A 2 -11.81 4.99 6.13
CA PRO A 2 -10.86 6.05 6.45
C PRO A 2 -11.54 7.43 6.52
N THR A 3 -11.04 8.33 7.37
CA THR A 3 -11.59 9.70 7.47
C THR A 3 -10.49 10.72 7.30
N ARG A 4 -10.71 11.75 6.47
CA ARG A 4 -9.73 12.80 6.20
C ARG A 4 -9.38 13.58 7.48
N ILE A 5 -8.11 13.95 7.64
CA ILE A 5 -7.68 14.92 8.66
C ILE A 5 -7.68 16.33 8.05
N PRO A 6 -7.71 17.40 8.86
CA PRO A 6 -7.60 18.77 8.34
C PRO A 6 -6.29 18.97 7.55
N LEU A 7 -6.36 19.72 6.44
CA LEU A 7 -5.21 20.01 5.58
C LEU A 7 -4.02 20.61 6.35
N ALA A 8 -4.29 21.47 7.35
CA ALA A 8 -3.26 22.03 8.22
C ALA A 8 -2.47 20.95 8.98
N MET A 9 -3.13 19.87 9.42
CA MET A 9 -2.46 18.74 10.10
C MET A 9 -1.63 17.91 9.12
N HIS A 10 -2.12 17.71 7.90
CA HIS A 10 -1.35 17.01 6.87
C HIS A 10 -0.12 17.80 6.44
N THR A 11 -0.26 19.12 6.32
CA THR A 11 0.85 20.05 6.04
C THR A 11 1.88 20.05 7.19
N ALA A 12 1.41 20.05 8.44
CA ALA A 12 2.30 19.95 9.60
C ALA A 12 3.07 18.62 9.66
N TYR A 13 2.50 17.53 9.16
CA TYR A 13 3.24 16.28 9.00
C TYR A 13 4.32 16.38 7.93
N ALA A 14 4.04 17.01 6.79
CA ALA A 14 5.05 17.25 5.76
C ALA A 14 6.23 18.08 6.30
N ASP A 15 5.95 19.18 7.02
CA ASP A 15 6.99 19.98 7.69
C ASP A 15 7.79 19.15 8.71
N LEU A 16 7.13 18.29 9.50
CA LEU A 16 7.81 17.37 10.41
C LEU A 16 8.74 16.40 9.66
N VAL A 17 8.33 15.86 8.51
CA VAL A 17 9.15 14.98 7.67
C VAL A 17 10.41 15.70 7.21
N ASP A 18 10.29 16.93 6.71
CA ASP A 18 11.43 17.72 6.23
C ASP A 18 12.40 18.04 7.38
N ARG A 19 11.89 18.48 8.53
CA ARG A 19 12.72 18.76 9.71
C ARG A 19 13.40 17.51 10.26
N CYS A 20 12.71 16.37 10.28
CA CYS A 20 13.30 15.09 10.68
C CYS A 20 14.36 14.61 9.68
N ALA A 21 14.18 14.84 8.38
CA ALA A 21 15.17 14.51 7.37
C ALA A 21 16.47 15.31 7.57
N VAL A 22 16.36 16.62 7.80
CA VAL A 22 17.50 17.49 8.12
C VAL A 22 18.18 17.03 9.40
N ALA A 23 17.42 16.81 10.48
CA ALA A 23 17.99 16.37 11.76
C ALA A 23 18.70 15.00 11.66
N ALA A 24 18.13 14.04 10.91
CA ALA A 24 18.74 12.74 10.69
C ALA A 24 20.04 12.83 9.88
N PHE A 25 20.09 13.74 8.90
CA PHE A 25 21.28 13.99 8.10
C PHE A 25 22.40 14.61 8.94
N GLU A 26 22.10 15.68 9.69
CA GLU A 26 23.07 16.34 10.59
C GLU A 26 23.56 15.41 11.71
N SER A 27 22.68 14.59 12.29
CA SER A 27 23.09 13.62 13.32
C SER A 27 24.02 12.52 12.76
N ALA A 28 23.85 12.15 11.49
CA ALA A 28 24.67 11.09 10.87
C ALA A 28 26.09 11.57 10.49
N PHE A 29 26.25 12.87 10.21
CA PHE A 29 27.47 13.43 9.64
C PHE A 29 27.95 14.63 10.47
N ALA A 30 29.14 14.52 11.05
CA ALA A 30 29.70 15.59 11.87
C ALA A 30 30.01 16.86 11.05
N SER A 31 30.01 18.02 11.68
CA SER A 31 30.24 19.29 10.98
C SER A 31 31.68 19.47 10.45
N ASP A 32 32.64 18.69 10.97
CA ASP A 32 34.08 18.80 10.70
C ASP A 32 34.61 17.81 9.64
N GLY A 33 33.73 17.01 9.01
CA GLY A 33 34.09 16.14 7.89
C GLY A 33 33.81 16.74 6.52
N ASN A 34 34.04 15.93 5.47
CA ASN A 34 33.86 16.33 4.08
C ASN A 34 33.10 15.28 3.28
N PHE A 35 32.23 15.74 2.37
CA PHE A 35 31.55 14.88 1.42
C PHE A 35 32.41 14.64 0.17
N VAL A 36 32.54 13.38 -0.22
CA VAL A 36 33.35 12.93 -1.35
C VAL A 36 32.51 12.01 -2.23
N ALA A 37 32.50 12.27 -3.54
CA ALA A 37 31.81 11.43 -4.50
C ALA A 37 32.74 10.34 -5.07
N LYS A 38 32.18 9.15 -5.31
CA LYS A 38 32.82 8.03 -6.02
C LYS A 38 31.91 7.51 -7.12
N THR A 39 32.48 7.14 -8.25
CA THR A 39 31.75 6.52 -9.36
C THR A 39 31.94 5.01 -9.32
N VAL A 40 30.85 4.26 -9.20
CA VAL A 40 30.83 2.80 -9.20
C VAL A 40 29.85 2.33 -10.28
N ARG A 41 30.33 1.54 -11.24
CA ARG A 41 29.50 0.99 -12.34
C ARG A 41 28.62 2.06 -13.04
N ALA A 42 29.25 3.17 -13.43
CA ALA A 42 28.62 4.33 -14.09
C ALA A 42 27.55 5.09 -13.28
N ARG A 43 27.41 4.80 -11.97
CA ARG A 43 26.57 5.59 -11.05
C ARG A 43 27.45 6.29 -10.02
N LYS A 44 27.09 7.53 -9.65
CA LYS A 44 27.82 8.33 -8.67
C LYS A 44 27.18 8.16 -7.29
N TYR A 45 28.02 7.97 -6.29
CA TYR A 45 27.64 7.75 -4.90
C TYR A 45 28.44 8.69 -4.00
N TRP A 46 27.81 9.20 -2.95
CA TRP A 46 28.38 10.12 -2.00
C TRP A 46 28.73 9.41 -0.69
N TYR A 47 29.89 9.77 -0.16
CA TYR A 47 30.45 9.28 1.09
C TYR A 47 30.85 10.47 1.95
N PHE A 48 30.66 10.36 3.26
CA PHE A 48 31.13 11.35 4.22
C PHE A 48 32.43 10.84 4.84
N GLN A 49 33.49 11.64 4.73
CA GLN A 49 34.83 11.29 5.19
C GLN A 49 35.18 12.07 6.45
N GLU A 50 35.38 11.34 7.55
CA GLU A 50 35.79 11.87 8.84
C GLU A 50 37.20 11.38 9.21
N LYS A 51 37.94 12.22 9.96
CA LYS A 51 39.22 11.81 10.55
C LYS A 51 38.93 11.04 11.83
N THR A 52 39.48 9.85 11.95
CA THR A 52 39.42 9.03 13.16
C THR A 52 40.84 8.83 13.71
N PRO A 53 40.99 8.44 15.00
CA PRO A 53 42.31 8.10 15.55
C PRO A 53 43.04 7.00 14.76
N GLU A 54 42.28 6.13 14.09
CA GLU A 54 42.76 4.99 13.28
C GLU A 54 42.96 5.35 11.79
N GLY A 55 42.74 6.61 11.39
CA GLY A 55 42.96 7.10 10.03
C GLY A 55 41.76 7.86 9.45
N ARG A 56 41.27 7.43 8.29
CA ARG A 56 40.10 8.02 7.61
C ARG A 56 39.00 6.99 7.54
N ARG A 57 37.83 7.31 8.09
CA ARG A 57 36.62 6.50 7.96
C ARG A 57 35.67 7.15 6.96
N GLN A 58 35.03 6.32 6.13
CA GLN A 58 34.00 6.78 5.21
C GLN A 58 32.66 6.18 5.61
N LYS A 59 31.67 7.05 5.79
CA LYS A 59 30.26 6.69 5.99
C LYS A 59 29.52 6.82 4.68
N TYR A 60 28.65 5.86 4.36
CA TYR A 60 27.85 5.93 3.16
C TYR A 60 26.72 6.95 3.34
N VAL A 61 26.54 7.82 2.34
CA VAL A 61 25.50 8.87 2.35
C VAL A 61 24.35 8.47 1.45
N GLY A 62 24.64 8.13 0.19
CA GLY A 62 23.62 7.79 -0.79
C GLY A 62 24.12 7.81 -2.24
N PRO A 63 23.31 7.35 -3.21
CA PRO A 63 23.51 7.66 -4.62
C PRO A 63 23.29 9.16 -4.85
N GLU A 64 23.97 9.73 -5.83
CA GLU A 64 23.76 11.12 -6.23
C GLU A 64 22.33 11.32 -6.76
N THR A 65 21.61 12.23 -6.13
CA THR A 65 20.32 12.77 -6.57
C THR A 65 20.32 14.28 -6.31
N GLU A 66 19.41 15.02 -6.95
CA GLU A 66 19.30 16.47 -6.76
C GLU A 66 19.02 16.80 -5.28
N GLU A 67 18.14 16.04 -4.63
CA GLU A 67 17.80 16.20 -3.22
C GLU A 67 19.00 15.97 -2.31
N LEU A 68 19.84 14.97 -2.61
CA LEU A 68 21.04 14.70 -1.82
C LEU A 68 22.07 15.83 -1.96
N LEU A 69 22.24 16.38 -3.16
CA LEU A 69 23.16 17.49 -3.39
C LEU A 69 22.72 18.75 -2.64
N GLU A 70 21.42 19.03 -2.60
CA GLU A 70 20.87 20.12 -1.79
C GLU A 70 21.10 19.89 -0.29
N GLN A 71 20.91 18.68 0.21
CA GLN A 71 21.20 18.34 1.61
C GLN A 71 22.67 18.56 1.96
N ILE A 72 23.58 18.08 1.09
CA ILE A 72 25.02 18.29 1.25
C ILE A 72 25.38 19.79 1.23
N ALA A 73 24.73 20.58 0.37
CA ALA A 73 24.98 22.02 0.29
C ALA A 73 24.47 22.79 1.52
N ARG A 74 23.36 22.34 2.12
CA ARG A 74 22.78 22.91 3.36
C ARG A 74 23.46 22.42 4.63
N HIS A 75 24.26 21.36 4.55
CA HIS A 75 25.03 20.85 5.67
C HIS A 75 25.93 21.95 6.24
N ARG A 76 25.90 22.13 7.58
CA ARG A 76 26.51 23.23 8.39
C ARG A 76 25.57 24.36 8.85
N SER A 77 24.29 24.39 8.47
CA SER A 77 23.30 25.28 9.12
C SER A 77 22.40 24.50 10.09
N ALA A 78 22.92 24.13 11.26
CA ALA A 78 22.10 23.48 12.28
C ALA A 78 21.31 24.53 13.09
N LEU A 79 19.98 24.50 12.98
CA LEU A 79 19.09 24.98 14.03
C LEU A 79 18.66 23.74 14.83
N ASP A 80 19.08 23.66 16.10
CA ASP A 80 18.57 22.63 17.00
C ASP A 80 17.09 22.91 17.29
N ASP A 81 16.24 22.20 16.55
CA ASP A 81 14.79 22.28 16.66
C ASP A 81 14.18 20.96 17.18
N VAL A 82 14.77 20.37 18.22
CA VAL A 82 14.15 19.21 18.87
C VAL A 82 12.79 19.59 19.50
N ARG A 83 12.67 20.80 20.05
CA ARG A 83 11.47 21.25 20.76
C ARG A 83 10.28 21.48 19.82
N ASP A 84 10.43 22.14 18.67
CA ASP A 84 9.28 22.37 17.79
C ASP A 84 8.88 21.06 17.12
N ARG A 85 9.83 20.17 16.77
CA ARG A 85 9.47 18.82 16.29
C ARG A 85 8.68 18.02 17.32
N GLN A 86 9.06 18.06 18.60
CA GLN A 86 8.27 17.44 19.68
C GLN A 86 6.87 18.05 19.80
N ALA A 87 6.74 19.36 19.59
CA ALA A 87 5.46 20.06 19.57
C ALA A 87 4.60 19.61 18.37
N LEU A 88 5.19 19.47 17.18
CA LEU A 88 4.53 18.94 15.98
C LEU A 88 4.04 17.51 16.20
N VAL A 89 4.91 16.61 16.67
CA VAL A 89 4.53 15.22 17.02
C VAL A 89 3.37 15.21 18.01
N SER A 90 3.48 16.01 19.07
CA SER A 90 2.45 16.14 20.10
C SER A 90 1.11 16.61 19.54
N MET A 91 1.12 17.61 18.66
CA MET A 91 -0.07 18.13 18.00
C MET A 91 -0.70 17.08 17.06
N LEU A 92 0.11 16.43 16.22
CA LEU A 92 -0.34 15.39 15.29
C LEU A 92 -1.00 14.21 16.02
N VAL A 93 -0.43 13.78 17.15
CA VAL A 93 -1.01 12.71 17.97
C VAL A 93 -2.28 13.16 18.68
N ARG A 94 -2.26 14.31 19.39
CA ARG A 94 -3.36 14.71 20.26
C ARG A 94 -4.55 15.33 19.51
N SER A 95 -4.29 16.09 18.45
CA SER A 95 -5.30 16.87 17.74
C SER A 95 -5.76 16.19 16.45
N ALA A 96 -4.85 15.53 15.72
CA ALA A 96 -5.22 14.78 14.50
C ALA A 96 -5.52 13.29 14.76
N TYR A 97 -5.34 12.83 16.01
CA TYR A 97 -5.54 11.43 16.42
C TYR A 97 -4.74 10.44 15.57
N LEU A 98 -3.56 10.86 15.11
CA LEU A 98 -2.68 10.00 14.33
C LEU A 98 -2.03 8.94 15.24
N PRO A 99 -1.84 7.71 14.73
CA PRO A 99 -1.29 6.62 15.53
C PRO A 99 0.16 6.91 15.90
N ARG A 100 0.53 6.49 17.11
CA ARG A 100 1.91 6.45 17.58
C ARG A 100 2.29 5.01 17.93
N PRO A 101 3.55 4.61 17.73
CA PRO A 101 4.00 3.30 18.20
C PRO A 101 3.94 3.23 19.74
N GLN A 102 3.90 2.00 20.25
CA GLN A 102 4.11 1.76 21.68
C GLN A 102 5.47 2.33 22.10
N VAL A 103 5.57 2.80 23.34
CA VAL A 103 6.76 3.52 23.83
C VAL A 103 8.05 2.73 23.59
N LYS A 104 8.10 1.48 24.04
CA LYS A 104 9.28 0.61 23.88
C LYS A 104 9.66 0.36 22.42
N MET A 105 8.66 0.22 21.53
CA MET A 105 8.91 0.07 20.09
C MET A 105 9.47 1.36 19.48
N GLY A 106 8.95 2.51 19.91
CA GLY A 106 9.47 3.81 19.50
C GLY A 106 10.91 4.02 19.93
N GLU A 107 11.27 3.66 21.16
CA GLU A 107 12.65 3.71 21.67
C GLU A 107 13.60 2.81 20.86
N VAL A 108 13.18 1.57 20.58
CA VAL A 108 13.95 0.64 19.74
C VAL A 108 14.16 1.20 18.33
N LEU A 109 13.10 1.71 17.70
CA LEU A 109 13.19 2.25 16.34
C LEU A 109 14.03 3.54 16.29
N GLN A 110 13.96 4.37 17.33
CA GLN A 110 14.81 5.54 17.48
C GLN A 110 16.28 5.13 17.57
N ALA A 111 16.64 4.19 18.44
CA ALA A 111 18.02 3.72 18.57
C ALA A 111 18.55 3.09 17.27
N LEU A 112 17.72 2.30 16.56
CA LEU A 112 18.09 1.76 15.25
C LEU A 112 18.30 2.86 14.21
N ALA A 113 17.47 3.90 14.21
CA ALA A 113 17.62 5.03 13.30
C ALA A 113 18.91 5.83 13.56
N GLU A 114 19.19 6.16 14.83
CA GLU A 114 20.39 6.86 15.27
C GLU A 114 21.66 6.05 14.97
N ALA A 115 21.59 4.72 15.09
CA ALA A 115 22.68 3.82 14.70
C ALA A 115 22.89 3.70 13.17
N GLY A 116 22.03 4.33 12.37
CA GLY A 116 22.17 4.39 10.91
C GLY A 116 21.53 3.22 10.15
N VAL A 117 20.68 2.41 10.77
CA VAL A 117 20.04 1.24 10.12
C VAL A 117 19.24 1.67 8.88
N PHE A 118 18.43 2.73 8.99
CA PHE A 118 17.66 3.25 7.85
C PHE A 118 18.53 4.01 6.83
N ARG A 119 19.61 4.69 7.27
CA ARG A 119 20.62 5.28 6.36
C ARG A 119 21.25 4.21 5.46
N LEU A 120 21.50 3.04 6.03
CA LEU A 120 22.00 1.86 5.32
C LEU A 120 20.89 1.12 4.55
N ARG A 121 19.80 1.81 4.16
CA ARG A 121 18.76 1.28 3.26
C ARG A 121 17.96 0.10 3.83
N ALA A 122 17.94 -0.05 5.15
CA ALA A 122 16.92 -0.87 5.78
C ALA A 122 15.56 -0.16 5.71
N VAL A 123 14.50 -0.95 5.64
CA VAL A 123 13.11 -0.53 5.46
C VAL A 123 12.29 -1.12 6.60
N LEU A 124 11.57 -0.28 7.33
CA LEU A 124 10.60 -0.70 8.34
C LEU A 124 9.38 -1.26 7.64
N VAL A 125 9.02 -2.52 7.91
CA VAL A 125 7.84 -3.17 7.31
C VAL A 125 6.85 -3.58 8.41
N GLY A 126 5.87 -4.43 8.06
CA GLY A 126 4.94 -4.97 9.05
C GLY A 126 3.90 -3.96 9.53
N THR A 127 3.43 -4.14 10.78
CA THR A 127 2.32 -3.34 11.34
C THR A 127 2.75 -1.92 11.72
N ILE A 128 4.02 -1.72 12.10
CA ILE A 128 4.50 -0.38 12.46
C ILE A 128 4.62 0.51 11.23
N ALA A 129 5.07 -0.03 10.09
CA ALA A 129 5.03 0.70 8.82
C ALA A 129 3.60 1.18 8.48
N TYR A 130 2.58 0.34 8.69
CA TYR A 130 1.18 0.71 8.45
C TYR A 130 0.72 1.92 9.28
N GLN A 131 1.24 2.10 10.49
CA GLN A 131 0.90 3.25 11.33
C GLN A 131 1.32 4.58 10.68
N THR A 132 2.40 4.59 9.90
CA THR A 132 2.89 5.82 9.25
C THR A 132 1.96 6.32 8.13
N TYR A 133 1.22 5.41 7.47
CA TYR A 133 0.42 5.77 6.30
C TYR A 133 -0.75 6.69 6.61
N ALA A 134 -1.28 6.67 7.83
CA ALA A 134 -2.32 7.60 8.26
C ALA A 134 -1.86 9.07 8.09
N ALA A 135 -0.66 9.37 8.57
CA ALA A 135 -0.09 10.70 8.47
C ALA A 135 0.32 11.04 7.02
N MET A 136 0.92 10.08 6.31
CA MET A 136 1.37 10.26 4.92
C MET A 136 0.21 10.54 3.95
N LEU A 137 -0.93 9.88 4.15
CA LEU A 137 -2.13 10.00 3.30
C LEU A 137 -3.14 11.03 3.81
N GLY A 138 -2.86 11.72 4.92
CA GLY A 138 -3.78 12.72 5.46
C GLY A 138 -5.13 12.14 5.91
N VAL A 139 -5.12 10.93 6.46
CA VAL A 139 -6.34 10.20 6.89
C VAL A 139 -6.15 9.51 8.23
N ARG A 140 -7.24 9.34 8.97
CA ARG A 140 -7.31 8.37 10.06
C ARG A 140 -7.70 7.02 9.48
N LEU A 141 -6.78 6.08 9.59
CA LEU A 141 -7.00 4.68 9.22
C LEU A 141 -7.66 3.92 10.38
N PRO A 142 -8.42 2.84 10.11
CA PRO A 142 -8.94 1.99 11.17
C PRO A 142 -7.81 1.46 12.06
N ALA A 143 -8.05 1.43 13.37
CA ALA A 143 -7.14 0.83 14.34
C ALA A 143 -7.19 -0.70 14.26
N VAL A 144 -6.73 -1.26 13.14
CA VAL A 144 -6.68 -2.72 12.91
C VAL A 144 -5.56 -3.29 13.76
N SER A 145 -5.89 -3.91 14.90
CA SER A 145 -4.98 -4.50 15.89
C SER A 145 -3.54 -3.98 15.77
N LEU A 146 -3.38 -2.71 16.15
CA LEU A 146 -2.11 -1.99 16.13
C LEU A 146 -1.15 -2.48 17.23
N GLN A 147 -1.63 -3.36 18.13
CA GLN A 147 -0.80 -4.12 19.04
C GLN A 147 -0.16 -5.28 18.28
N THR A 148 1.05 -5.05 17.78
CA THR A 148 1.99 -6.11 17.42
C THR A 148 3.03 -6.19 18.54
N GLY A 149 3.59 -7.39 18.77
CA GLY A 149 4.77 -7.57 19.61
C GLY A 149 6.07 -7.50 18.82
N ASP A 150 5.99 -7.26 17.51
CA ASP A 150 7.10 -7.48 16.57
C ASP A 150 7.45 -6.18 15.82
N VAL A 151 8.75 -5.96 15.61
CA VAL A 151 9.32 -4.92 14.75
C VAL A 151 10.05 -5.61 13.60
N ASP A 152 9.58 -5.40 12.37
CA ASP A 152 10.14 -6.02 11.18
C ASP A 152 11.04 -5.04 10.41
N ILE A 153 12.33 -5.36 10.29
CA ILE A 153 13.30 -4.57 9.54
C ILE A 153 13.78 -5.36 8.32
N ALA A 154 13.55 -4.84 7.12
CA ALA A 154 13.91 -5.48 5.87
C ALA A 154 15.08 -4.78 5.16
N GLN A 155 15.95 -5.52 4.48
CA GLN A 155 17.00 -4.93 3.62
C GLN A 155 17.25 -5.80 2.39
N HIS A 156 17.54 -5.16 1.25
CA HIS A 156 18.07 -5.89 0.10
C HIS A 156 19.53 -6.30 0.32
N ARG A 157 19.82 -7.61 0.23
CA ARG A 157 21.19 -8.13 0.29
C ARG A 157 22.17 -7.45 -0.68
N THR A 158 21.76 -7.15 -1.91
CA THR A 158 22.65 -6.52 -2.91
C THR A 158 23.12 -5.13 -2.47
N ILE A 159 22.27 -4.38 -1.77
CA ILE A 159 22.64 -3.06 -1.26
C ILE A 159 23.67 -3.21 -0.14
N SER A 160 23.48 -4.20 0.73
CA SER A 160 24.39 -4.55 1.82
C SER A 160 25.82 -4.87 1.37
N VAL A 161 25.98 -5.43 0.16
CA VAL A 161 27.29 -5.78 -0.43
C VAL A 161 27.96 -4.59 -1.13
N ALA A 162 27.18 -3.57 -1.52
CA ALA A 162 27.70 -2.39 -2.22
C ALA A 162 28.21 -1.30 -1.25
N THR A 163 27.93 -1.42 0.04
CA THR A 163 28.34 -0.46 1.06
C THR A 163 29.51 -0.99 1.89
N ASP A 164 30.63 -0.27 1.89
CA ASP A 164 31.76 -0.53 2.81
C ASP A 164 31.45 -0.05 4.26
N ASP A 165 30.36 0.72 4.43
CA ASP A 165 29.85 1.18 5.74
C ASP A 165 28.97 0.11 6.42
N LYS A 166 29.06 0.02 7.74
CA LYS A 166 28.35 -0.95 8.57
C LYS A 166 27.81 -0.28 9.82
N SER A 167 26.58 -0.61 10.20
CA SER A 167 26.06 -0.27 11.52
C SER A 167 26.72 -1.13 12.61
N PRO A 168 26.68 -0.70 13.88
CA PRO A 168 26.86 -1.61 15.00
C PRO A 168 25.88 -2.80 14.89
N SER A 169 26.19 -3.90 15.57
CA SER A 169 25.29 -5.05 15.58
C SER A 169 23.91 -4.65 16.12
N PRO A 170 22.79 -5.10 15.52
CA PRO A 170 21.48 -4.75 16.02
C PRO A 170 21.27 -5.21 17.45
N LEU A 171 21.82 -6.37 17.84
CA LEU A 171 21.74 -6.85 19.22
C LEU A 171 22.41 -5.89 20.22
N SER A 172 23.57 -5.31 19.89
CA SER A 172 24.24 -4.34 20.78
C SER A 172 23.41 -3.07 20.93
N ILE A 173 22.88 -2.54 19.81
CA ILE A 173 21.99 -1.36 19.81
C ILE A 173 20.74 -1.63 20.66
N LEU A 174 20.11 -2.79 20.46
CA LEU A 174 18.91 -3.17 21.21
C LEU A 174 19.18 -3.32 22.71
N LYS A 175 20.35 -3.81 23.11
CA LYS A 175 20.75 -3.94 24.52
C LYS A 175 20.97 -2.60 25.22
N GLU A 176 21.33 -1.56 24.50
CA GLU A 176 21.42 -0.20 25.05
C GLU A 176 20.02 0.32 25.43
N VAL A 177 18.99 -0.08 24.69
CA VAL A 177 17.59 0.26 24.98
C VAL A 177 16.99 -0.64 26.06
N ASP A 178 17.31 -1.93 26.04
CA ASP A 178 16.85 -2.93 27.02
C ASP A 178 17.86 -4.08 27.11
N ALA A 179 18.59 -4.15 28.23
CA ALA A 179 19.64 -5.14 28.46
C ALA A 179 19.15 -6.61 28.37
N SER A 180 17.83 -6.86 28.45
CA SER A 180 17.25 -8.20 28.36
C SER A 180 17.20 -8.77 26.94
N PHE A 181 17.46 -7.97 25.91
CA PHE A 181 17.49 -8.44 24.53
C PHE A 181 18.52 -9.57 24.34
N ARG A 182 18.06 -10.66 23.72
CA ARG A 182 18.89 -11.79 23.31
C ARG A 182 18.63 -12.16 21.86
N ALA A 183 19.66 -12.65 21.17
CA ALA A 183 19.51 -13.29 19.87
C ALA A 183 18.64 -14.56 20.02
N VAL A 184 17.74 -14.78 19.07
CA VAL A 184 16.95 -16.01 18.97
C VAL A 184 17.67 -16.94 17.99
N PRO A 185 18.20 -18.10 18.44
CA PRO A 185 18.86 -19.05 17.56
C PRO A 185 17.93 -19.54 16.44
N HIS A 186 18.44 -19.62 15.21
CA HIS A 186 17.67 -20.11 14.09
C HIS A 186 17.46 -21.62 14.17
N ILE A 187 16.26 -22.11 13.83
CA ILE A 187 15.86 -23.51 14.04
C ILE A 187 16.73 -24.53 13.29
N ARG A 188 17.26 -24.16 12.12
CA ARG A 188 18.12 -25.03 11.29
C ARG A 188 19.61 -24.84 11.54
N ASP A 189 19.98 -23.72 12.15
CA ASP A 189 21.39 -23.35 12.40
C ASP A 189 21.44 -22.47 13.65
N SER A 190 21.74 -23.09 14.79
CA SER A 190 21.75 -22.42 16.09
C SER A 190 22.87 -21.39 16.22
N THR A 191 23.84 -21.37 15.31
CA THR A 191 24.92 -20.37 15.28
C THR A 191 24.47 -19.05 14.66
N ARG A 192 23.32 -19.04 13.98
CA ARG A 192 22.78 -17.89 13.26
C ARG A 192 21.51 -17.39 13.91
N SER A 193 21.24 -16.11 13.76
CA SER A 193 20.06 -15.48 14.34
C SER A 193 19.51 -14.40 13.42
N THR A 194 18.22 -14.49 13.14
CA THR A 194 17.48 -13.51 12.32
C THR A 194 16.59 -12.60 13.17
N SER A 195 16.63 -12.75 14.49
CA SER A 195 15.64 -12.15 15.39
C SER A 195 16.25 -11.89 16.77
N CYS A 196 15.86 -10.77 17.38
CA CYS A 196 16.17 -10.46 18.78
C CYS A 196 14.88 -10.42 19.61
N LEU A 197 14.92 -10.88 20.85
CA LEU A 197 13.76 -10.94 21.75
C LEU A 197 14.13 -10.37 23.13
N ALA A 198 13.33 -9.42 23.63
CA ALA A 198 13.41 -8.91 24.99
C ALA A 198 12.54 -9.73 25.96
N SER A 199 12.81 -9.61 27.27
CA SER A 199 12.04 -10.33 28.32
C SER A 199 10.55 -9.98 28.33
N GLY A 200 10.19 -8.74 27.95
CA GLY A 200 8.81 -8.27 27.82
C GLY A 200 8.07 -8.74 26.56
N GLY A 201 8.64 -9.64 25.77
CA GLY A 201 8.02 -10.20 24.56
C GLY A 201 8.19 -9.36 23.29
N LEU A 202 8.82 -8.18 23.38
CA LEU A 202 9.16 -7.38 22.21
C LEU A 202 10.20 -8.10 21.35
N ARG A 203 9.83 -8.37 20.10
CA ARG A 203 10.66 -9.06 19.12
C ARG A 203 11.06 -8.11 18.00
N VAL A 204 12.29 -8.22 17.52
CA VAL A 204 12.80 -7.51 16.34
C VAL A 204 13.27 -8.54 15.33
N ASP A 205 12.64 -8.59 14.16
CA ASP A 205 12.91 -9.54 13.09
C ASP A 205 13.64 -8.84 11.93
N PHE A 206 14.70 -9.48 11.43
CA PHE A 206 15.46 -9.02 10.27
C PHE A 206 15.10 -9.86 9.05
N LEU A 207 14.74 -9.19 7.96
CA LEU A 207 14.15 -9.80 6.77
C LEU A 207 14.93 -9.43 5.51
N THR A 208 15.01 -10.36 4.56
CA THR A 208 15.58 -10.10 3.23
C THR A 208 14.72 -10.75 2.15
N PRO A 209 14.70 -10.24 0.91
CA PRO A 209 13.97 -10.90 -0.14
C PRO A 209 14.50 -12.30 -0.45
N ASN A 210 13.59 -13.27 -0.61
CA ASN A 210 13.95 -14.61 -1.03
C ASN A 210 14.30 -14.63 -2.54
N ARG A 211 15.51 -15.07 -2.88
CA ARG A 211 15.98 -15.29 -4.26
C ARG A 211 16.18 -16.78 -4.50
N GLY A 212 15.10 -17.52 -4.74
CA GLY A 212 15.18 -18.94 -5.10
C GLY A 212 14.13 -19.82 -4.45
N ALA A 213 14.53 -21.06 -4.15
CA ALA A 213 13.72 -22.03 -3.42
C ALA A 213 13.43 -21.53 -1.99
N ASP A 214 12.34 -21.99 -1.36
CA ASP A 214 12.05 -21.68 0.04
C ASP A 214 12.90 -22.54 0.97
N SER A 215 14.24 -22.36 0.91
CA SER A 215 15.13 -23.03 1.85
C SER A 215 14.96 -22.48 3.26
N GLY A 216 14.47 -21.23 3.41
CA GLY A 216 14.34 -20.58 4.72
C GLY A 216 15.67 -20.38 5.43
N GLU A 217 16.79 -20.64 4.75
CA GLU A 217 18.13 -20.49 5.30
C GLU A 217 18.40 -19.01 5.55
N PRO A 218 18.91 -18.64 6.74
CA PRO A 218 19.26 -17.27 7.02
C PRO A 218 20.25 -16.75 5.97
N GLN A 219 20.16 -15.47 5.65
CA GLN A 219 21.09 -14.83 4.72
C GLN A 219 21.79 -13.65 5.41
N PRO A 220 23.10 -13.48 5.22
CA PRO A 220 23.82 -12.40 5.87
C PRO A 220 23.40 -11.04 5.27
N LEU A 221 23.29 -10.04 6.15
CA LEU A 221 23.18 -8.63 5.83
C LEU A 221 24.42 -7.89 6.38
N PRO A 222 25.55 -7.88 5.64
CA PRO A 222 26.81 -7.30 6.10
C PRO A 222 26.74 -5.85 6.59
N ALA A 223 25.96 -4.99 5.92
CA ALA A 223 25.78 -3.60 6.30
C ALA A 223 25.08 -3.43 7.65
N LEU A 224 24.21 -4.37 8.01
CA LEU A 224 23.52 -4.39 9.31
C LEU A 224 24.20 -5.32 10.32
N ALA A 225 25.35 -5.91 10.01
CA ALA A 225 26.07 -6.83 10.89
C ALA A 225 25.17 -7.91 11.54
N THR A 226 24.24 -8.48 10.76
CA THR A 226 23.28 -9.50 11.23
C THR A 226 22.91 -10.48 10.12
N ASP A 227 22.18 -11.53 10.47
CA ASP A 227 21.52 -12.42 9.52
C ASP A 227 20.04 -12.06 9.39
N ALA A 228 19.44 -12.37 8.25
CA ALA A 228 18.04 -12.09 7.96
C ALA A 228 17.32 -13.31 7.40
N HIS A 229 16.03 -13.40 7.73
CA HIS A 229 15.15 -14.44 7.24
C HIS A 229 14.67 -14.11 5.82
N PRO A 230 14.85 -15.00 4.82
CA PRO A 230 14.40 -14.75 3.46
C PRO A 230 12.88 -14.91 3.33
N LEU A 231 12.19 -13.88 2.83
CA LEU A 231 10.74 -13.91 2.60
C LEU A 231 10.37 -13.69 1.12
N ARG A 232 9.39 -14.47 0.65
CA ARG A 232 8.78 -14.26 -0.67
C ARG A 232 8.02 -12.93 -0.74
N PHE A 233 8.02 -12.33 -1.92
CA PHE A 233 7.32 -11.08 -2.25
C PHE A 233 7.87 -9.83 -1.54
N LEU A 234 8.85 -9.99 -0.65
CA LEU A 234 9.47 -8.87 0.06
C LEU A 234 10.24 -7.95 -0.88
N ASP A 235 10.80 -8.46 -1.98
CA ASP A 235 11.49 -7.67 -3.00
C ASP A 235 10.58 -6.62 -3.64
N TYR A 236 9.31 -6.94 -3.88
CA TYR A 236 8.33 -5.98 -4.37
C TYR A 236 7.94 -4.97 -3.29
N LEU A 237 7.78 -5.44 -2.04
CA LEU A 237 7.37 -4.59 -0.93
C LEU A 237 8.41 -3.50 -0.64
N ILE A 238 9.69 -3.84 -0.64
CA ILE A 238 10.77 -2.91 -0.29
C ILE A 238 11.43 -2.26 -1.51
N HIS A 239 10.86 -2.44 -2.70
CA HIS A 239 11.29 -1.71 -3.88
C HIS A 239 10.86 -0.24 -3.78
N GLU A 240 11.79 0.68 -4.05
CA GLU A 240 11.55 2.13 -4.01
C GLU A 240 10.83 2.58 -2.72
N PRO A 241 11.42 2.31 -1.54
CA PRO A 241 10.81 2.70 -0.27
C PRO A 241 10.76 4.23 -0.17
N VAL A 242 9.79 4.73 0.59
CA VAL A 242 9.57 6.15 0.83
C VAL A 242 9.93 6.52 2.25
N TYR A 243 10.26 7.78 2.47
CA TYR A 243 10.55 8.29 3.80
C TYR A 243 9.27 8.54 4.59
N ALA A 244 9.32 8.27 5.89
CA ALA A 244 8.24 8.53 6.83
C ALA A 244 8.80 8.93 8.19
N VAL A 245 7.95 9.57 8.99
CA VAL A 245 8.24 9.85 10.40
C VAL A 245 7.29 9.05 11.29
N LEU A 246 7.85 8.28 12.23
CA LEU A 246 7.10 7.71 13.34
C LEU A 246 6.88 8.79 14.40
N LEU A 247 5.64 8.92 14.86
CA LEU A 247 5.24 9.91 15.87
C LEU A 247 5.66 9.48 17.29
N HIS A 248 6.98 9.44 17.52
CA HIS A 248 7.62 9.12 18.79
C HIS A 248 8.73 10.13 19.08
N GLY A 249 8.83 10.60 20.33
CA GLY A 249 9.83 11.61 20.72
C GLY A 249 9.71 12.87 19.86
N ALA A 250 10.83 13.26 19.23
CA ALA A 250 10.92 14.39 18.29
C ALA A 250 10.63 13.98 16.83
N GLY A 251 10.06 12.80 16.60
CA GLY A 251 9.86 12.21 15.29
C GLY A 251 11.05 11.34 14.89
N VAL A 252 10.80 10.06 14.61
CA VAL A 252 11.85 9.12 14.16
C VAL A 252 11.78 8.98 12.66
N TYR A 253 12.83 9.44 11.97
CA TYR A 253 12.95 9.39 10.51
C TYR A 253 13.32 7.97 10.04
N VAL A 254 12.45 7.35 9.26
CA VAL A 254 12.59 5.96 8.80
C VAL A 254 12.26 5.86 7.31
N THR A 255 12.59 4.73 6.69
CA THR A 255 12.02 4.36 5.38
C THR A 255 11.00 3.25 5.56
N VAL A 256 9.91 3.32 4.80
CA VAL A 256 8.81 2.35 4.77
C VAL A 256 8.47 1.99 3.32
N PRO A 257 7.77 0.87 3.06
CA PRO A 257 7.21 0.60 1.74
C PRO A 257 6.32 1.74 1.26
N ALA A 258 6.27 1.95 -0.05
CA ALA A 258 5.25 2.83 -0.61
C ALA A 258 3.84 2.29 -0.29
N PRO A 259 2.86 3.15 0.08
CA PRO A 259 1.54 2.70 0.55
C PRO A 259 0.81 1.76 -0.42
N GLU A 260 0.90 2.02 -1.72
CA GLU A 260 0.30 1.23 -2.79
C GLU A 260 0.95 -0.15 -2.92
N ARG A 261 2.29 -0.24 -2.82
CA ARG A 261 3.03 -1.50 -2.81
C ARG A 261 2.67 -2.31 -1.57
N TYR A 262 2.55 -1.65 -0.41
CA TYR A 262 2.12 -2.28 0.83
C TYR A 262 0.74 -2.90 0.68
N ALA A 263 -0.25 -2.16 0.18
CA ALA A 263 -1.61 -2.63 0.03
C ALA A 263 -1.71 -3.85 -0.91
N LEU A 264 -1.09 -3.78 -2.09
CA LEU A 264 -1.07 -4.87 -3.05
C LEU A 264 -0.32 -6.11 -2.53
N HIS A 265 0.79 -5.90 -1.82
CA HIS A 265 1.53 -6.98 -1.18
C HIS A 265 0.68 -7.69 -0.11
N LYS A 266 -0.10 -6.94 0.67
CA LYS A 266 -1.01 -7.50 1.68
C LYS A 266 -2.11 -8.37 1.08
N LEU A 267 -2.68 -7.96 -0.05
CA LEU A 267 -3.64 -8.77 -0.82
C LEU A 267 -3.03 -10.11 -1.24
N ILE A 268 -1.78 -10.09 -1.75
CA ILE A 268 -1.07 -11.31 -2.16
C ILE A 268 -0.80 -12.21 -0.95
N LEU A 269 -0.35 -11.64 0.18
CA LEU A 269 -0.11 -12.42 1.39
C LEU A 269 -1.40 -13.06 1.95
N ALA A 270 -2.55 -12.38 1.85
CA ALA A 270 -3.83 -12.93 2.29
C ALA A 270 -4.23 -14.21 1.53
N GLN A 271 -3.73 -14.41 0.31
CA GLN A 271 -3.96 -15.61 -0.51
C GLN A 271 -3.03 -16.77 -0.19
N ARG A 272 -2.05 -16.58 0.69
CA ARG A 272 -1.12 -17.64 1.04
C ARG A 272 -1.80 -18.72 1.90
N PRO A 273 -1.66 -20.02 1.54
CA PRO A 273 -2.33 -21.09 2.28
C PRO A 273 -1.79 -21.21 3.72
N ASP A 274 -0.49 -20.99 3.91
CA ASP A 274 0.23 -21.09 5.18
C ASP A 274 0.01 -19.90 6.13
N ARG A 275 -0.76 -18.88 5.71
CA ARG A 275 -0.99 -17.69 6.52
C ARG A 275 -2.18 -17.89 7.48
N PRO A 276 -2.02 -17.61 8.80
CA PRO A 276 -3.12 -17.71 9.76
C PRO A 276 -4.31 -16.83 9.39
N ASN A 277 -5.54 -17.32 9.64
CA ASN A 277 -6.76 -16.61 9.26
C ASN A 277 -6.86 -15.20 9.88
N GLU A 278 -6.49 -15.04 11.14
CA GLU A 278 -6.44 -13.72 11.80
C GLU A 278 -5.50 -12.74 11.09
N LYS A 279 -4.33 -13.22 10.63
CA LYS A 279 -3.38 -12.42 9.85
C LYS A 279 -3.91 -12.11 8.45
N LYS A 280 -4.63 -13.04 7.82
CA LYS A 280 -5.30 -12.81 6.53
C LYS A 280 -6.36 -11.71 6.65
N SER A 281 -7.27 -11.82 7.61
CA SER A 281 -8.30 -10.80 7.85
C SER A 281 -7.68 -9.43 8.15
N LYS A 282 -6.63 -9.39 8.99
CA LYS A 282 -5.89 -8.16 9.26
C LYS A 282 -5.30 -7.54 7.98
N ASP A 283 -4.66 -8.36 7.14
CA ASP A 283 -4.05 -7.87 5.90
C ASP A 283 -5.09 -7.34 4.90
N VAL A 284 -6.24 -8.00 4.78
CA VAL A 284 -7.35 -7.53 3.93
C VAL A 284 -7.86 -6.17 4.39
N VAL A 285 -8.12 -5.99 5.69
CA VAL A 285 -8.60 -4.71 6.21
C VAL A 285 -7.56 -3.60 6.00
N GLN A 286 -6.26 -3.89 6.21
CA GLN A 286 -5.19 -2.93 5.93
C GLN A 286 -5.12 -2.56 4.45
N ALA A 287 -5.21 -3.55 3.55
CA ALA A 287 -5.20 -3.31 2.12
C ALA A 287 -6.41 -2.50 1.65
N GLU A 288 -7.62 -2.89 2.05
CA GLU A 288 -8.88 -2.19 1.72
C GLU A 288 -8.85 -0.73 2.20
N SER A 289 -8.36 -0.51 3.43
CA SER A 289 -8.27 0.85 4.00
C SER A 289 -7.30 1.75 3.24
N LEU A 290 -6.21 1.20 2.71
CA LEU A 290 -5.26 1.97 1.91
C LEU A 290 -5.76 2.18 0.49
N ILE A 291 -6.25 1.13 -0.17
CA ILE A 291 -6.73 1.20 -1.55
C ILE A 291 -7.88 2.20 -1.69
N SER A 292 -8.82 2.23 -0.74
CA SER A 292 -9.95 3.17 -0.74
C SER A 292 -9.54 4.64 -0.70
N VAL A 293 -8.31 4.95 -0.25
CA VAL A 293 -7.76 6.32 -0.22
C VAL A 293 -6.85 6.57 -1.42
N ILE A 294 -5.94 5.62 -1.70
CA ILE A 294 -4.94 5.76 -2.76
C ILE A 294 -5.59 5.80 -4.15
N ALA A 295 -6.67 5.04 -4.38
CA ALA A 295 -7.39 5.08 -5.66
C ALA A 295 -7.95 6.47 -5.99
N GLU A 296 -8.25 7.28 -4.98
CA GLU A 296 -8.72 8.66 -5.13
C GLU A 296 -7.53 9.63 -5.24
N ASP A 297 -6.56 9.55 -4.33
CA ASP A 297 -5.51 10.57 -4.19
C ASP A 297 -4.30 10.37 -5.08
N ARG A 298 -3.97 9.11 -5.37
CA ARG A 298 -2.70 8.68 -5.99
C ARG A 298 -2.95 7.58 -7.04
N PRO A 299 -3.85 7.80 -8.02
CA PRO A 299 -4.26 6.77 -8.97
C PRO A 299 -3.11 6.32 -9.88
N TYR A 300 -2.17 7.21 -10.19
CA TYR A 300 -1.02 6.90 -11.05
C TYR A 300 -0.03 5.97 -10.35
N GLU A 301 0.29 6.23 -9.09
CA GLU A 301 1.17 5.41 -8.27
C GLU A 301 0.55 4.01 -8.06
N LEU A 302 -0.76 3.96 -7.75
CA LEU A 302 -1.47 2.69 -7.63
C LEU A 302 -1.44 1.88 -8.92
N SER A 303 -1.64 2.53 -10.07
CA SER A 303 -1.58 1.90 -11.39
C SER A 303 -0.19 1.40 -11.73
N ALA A 304 0.86 2.17 -11.45
CA ALA A 304 2.24 1.76 -11.67
C ALA A 304 2.61 0.54 -10.81
N ALA A 305 2.28 0.56 -9.52
CA ALA A 305 2.51 -0.55 -8.60
C ALA A 305 1.72 -1.81 -9.02
N TRP A 306 0.47 -1.65 -9.43
CA TRP A 306 -0.35 -2.74 -9.97
C TRP A 306 0.28 -3.37 -11.21
N ASN A 307 0.68 -2.57 -12.18
CA ASN A 307 1.27 -3.04 -13.43
C ASN A 307 2.56 -3.82 -13.19
N GLU A 308 3.41 -3.35 -12.27
CA GLU A 308 4.59 -4.11 -11.87
C GLU A 308 4.20 -5.43 -11.19
N ALA A 309 3.25 -5.41 -10.25
CA ALA A 309 2.80 -6.60 -9.54
C ALA A 309 2.25 -7.67 -10.50
N VAL A 310 1.36 -7.28 -11.43
CA VAL A 310 0.82 -8.18 -12.46
C VAL A 310 1.92 -8.62 -13.44
N GLY A 311 2.85 -7.74 -13.79
CA GLY A 311 3.98 -8.00 -14.68
C GLY A 311 5.00 -9.00 -14.13
N ARG A 312 5.04 -9.23 -12.82
CA ARG A 312 5.90 -10.25 -12.17
C ARG A 312 5.48 -11.70 -12.46
N GLY A 313 4.35 -11.91 -13.13
CA GLY A 313 4.00 -13.17 -13.79
C GLY A 313 2.67 -13.78 -13.34
N LYS A 314 2.32 -14.92 -13.94
CA LYS A 314 0.99 -15.55 -13.80
C LYS A 314 0.55 -15.80 -12.35
N LYS A 315 1.48 -16.20 -11.46
CA LYS A 315 1.17 -16.44 -10.05
C LYS A 315 0.73 -15.15 -9.33
N TRP A 316 1.39 -14.03 -9.61
CA TRP A 316 1.03 -12.73 -9.04
C TRP A 316 -0.35 -12.28 -9.53
N ARG A 317 -0.59 -12.33 -10.85
CA ARG A 317 -1.89 -11.99 -11.45
C ARG A 317 -3.03 -12.84 -10.83
N GLN A 318 -2.81 -14.14 -10.68
CA GLN A 318 -3.79 -15.05 -10.05
C GLN A 318 -4.03 -14.75 -8.57
N SER A 319 -2.97 -14.46 -7.81
CA SER A 319 -3.10 -14.07 -6.40
C SER A 319 -3.90 -12.78 -6.26
N LEU A 320 -3.61 -11.74 -7.05
CA LEU A 320 -4.39 -10.50 -7.02
C LEU A 320 -5.84 -10.74 -7.44
N ALA A 321 -6.07 -11.47 -8.54
CA ALA A 321 -7.41 -11.79 -9.04
C ALA A 321 -8.29 -12.51 -8.01
N ARG A 322 -7.71 -13.38 -7.17
CA ARG A 322 -8.43 -14.00 -6.04
C ARG A 322 -8.55 -13.06 -4.84
N ALA A 323 -7.52 -12.27 -4.54
CA ALA A 323 -7.55 -11.37 -3.41
C ALA A 323 -8.61 -10.27 -3.54
N LEU A 324 -8.92 -9.86 -4.77
CA LEU A 324 -9.97 -8.88 -5.04
C LEU A 324 -11.38 -9.36 -4.64
N THR A 325 -11.62 -10.67 -4.50
CA THR A 325 -12.90 -11.18 -3.97
C THR A 325 -13.06 -10.94 -2.47
N LEU A 326 -11.98 -10.57 -1.77
CA LEU A 326 -11.99 -10.28 -0.33
C LEU A 326 -12.28 -8.81 -0.02
N LEU A 327 -12.31 -7.95 -1.05
CA LEU A 327 -12.61 -6.54 -0.93
C LEU A 327 -14.10 -6.28 -1.15
N LYS A 328 -14.64 -5.27 -0.47
CA LYS A 328 -15.97 -4.70 -0.77
C LYS A 328 -16.06 -4.23 -2.21
N ALA A 329 -17.25 -4.30 -2.82
CA ALA A 329 -17.43 -3.89 -4.21
C ALA A 329 -16.95 -2.45 -4.46
N GLU A 330 -17.22 -1.52 -3.54
CA GLU A 330 -16.79 -0.13 -3.67
C GLU A 330 -15.28 0.01 -3.88
N THR A 331 -14.51 -0.66 -3.04
CA THR A 331 -13.04 -0.55 -3.08
C THR A 331 -12.44 -1.37 -4.21
N ARG A 332 -12.98 -2.56 -4.47
CA ARG A 332 -12.57 -3.43 -5.58
C ARG A 332 -12.73 -2.73 -6.92
N ASP A 333 -13.91 -2.17 -7.17
CA ASP A 333 -14.24 -1.59 -8.46
C ASP A 333 -13.54 -0.23 -8.65
N ALA A 334 -13.32 0.54 -7.56
CA ALA A 334 -12.46 1.73 -7.60
C ALA A 334 -11.01 1.38 -7.99
N LEU A 335 -10.46 0.29 -7.43
CA LEU A 335 -9.14 -0.20 -7.82
C LEU A 335 -9.12 -0.63 -9.29
N LEU A 336 -10.04 -1.49 -9.72
CA LEU A 336 -10.13 -1.97 -11.10
C LEU A 336 -10.24 -0.81 -12.10
N LYS A 337 -11.11 0.17 -11.82
CA LYS A 337 -11.24 1.41 -12.59
C LYS A 337 -9.92 2.15 -12.68
N THR A 338 -9.23 2.32 -11.55
CA THR A 338 -7.95 3.04 -11.47
C THR A 338 -6.89 2.38 -12.34
N VAL A 339 -6.79 1.05 -12.27
CA VAL A 339 -5.75 0.27 -12.97
C VAL A 339 -6.11 -0.09 -14.42
N GLY A 340 -7.31 0.31 -14.89
CA GLY A 340 -7.79 0.00 -16.24
C GLY A 340 -8.12 -1.49 -16.46
N GLU A 341 -8.44 -2.24 -15.42
CA GLU A 341 -8.89 -3.64 -15.51
C GLU A 341 -10.41 -3.71 -15.33
N ASN A 342 -11.03 -4.76 -15.90
CA ASN A 342 -12.47 -4.99 -15.79
C ASN A 342 -12.79 -6.01 -14.69
N ARG A 343 -14.07 -6.14 -14.32
CA ARG A 343 -14.52 -7.11 -13.30
C ARG A 343 -14.20 -8.56 -13.67
N SER A 344 -14.07 -8.89 -14.96
CA SER A 344 -13.61 -10.19 -15.45
C SER A 344 -12.19 -10.56 -15.02
N PHE A 345 -11.38 -9.61 -14.54
CA PHE A 345 -10.09 -9.91 -13.93
C PHE A 345 -10.25 -10.72 -12.63
N VAL A 346 -11.34 -10.49 -11.89
CA VAL A 346 -11.58 -11.07 -10.57
C VAL A 346 -12.08 -12.50 -10.72
N ILE A 347 -11.38 -13.45 -10.11
CA ILE A 347 -11.71 -14.87 -10.26
C ILE A 347 -13.03 -15.18 -9.55
N GLY A 348 -13.98 -15.72 -10.31
CA GLY A 348 -15.28 -16.16 -9.78
C GLY A 348 -16.27 -15.01 -9.50
N LEU A 349 -15.94 -13.77 -9.87
CA LEU A 349 -16.88 -12.67 -9.80
C LEU A 349 -17.87 -12.76 -10.96
N ASP A 350 -19.16 -12.67 -10.64
CA ASP A 350 -20.22 -12.74 -11.63
C ASP A 350 -21.46 -11.94 -11.19
N LEU A 351 -22.32 -11.60 -12.14
CA LEU A 351 -23.61 -10.96 -11.89
C LEU A 351 -24.73 -12.00 -12.03
N GLU A 352 -25.29 -12.39 -10.88
CA GLU A 352 -26.37 -13.36 -10.78
C GLU A 352 -27.72 -12.65 -10.57
N PHE A 353 -28.80 -13.27 -11.04
CA PHE A 353 -30.14 -12.68 -10.99
C PHE A 353 -31.14 -13.66 -10.35
N ALA A 354 -31.59 -13.36 -9.13
CA ALA A 354 -32.66 -14.12 -8.47
C ALA A 354 -34.01 -13.41 -8.68
N ALA A 355 -34.88 -13.99 -9.51
CA ALA A 355 -36.28 -13.58 -9.75
C ALA A 355 -36.53 -12.05 -9.67
N PRO A 356 -35.97 -11.25 -10.62
CA PRO A 356 -35.91 -9.80 -10.48
C PRO A 356 -37.31 -9.18 -10.57
N LEU A 357 -37.65 -8.36 -9.57
CA LEU A 357 -38.84 -7.51 -9.61
C LEU A 357 -38.53 -6.24 -10.40
N LEU A 358 -39.13 -6.10 -11.58
CA LEU A 358 -38.98 -4.92 -12.43
C LEU A 358 -39.70 -3.71 -11.81
N ARG A 359 -38.97 -2.60 -11.66
CA ARG A 359 -39.51 -1.31 -11.23
C ARG A 359 -39.32 -0.30 -12.34
N TYR A 360 -40.38 0.42 -12.68
CA TYR A 360 -40.30 1.53 -13.63
C TYR A 360 -39.89 2.80 -12.88
N GLU A 361 -39.00 3.58 -13.50
CA GLU A 361 -38.47 4.83 -13.00
C GLU A 361 -38.69 5.91 -14.04
N PRO A 362 -39.57 6.90 -13.78
CA PRO A 362 -39.97 7.90 -14.76
C PRO A 362 -38.97 9.06 -14.92
N GLU A 363 -37.92 9.12 -14.11
CA GLU A 363 -36.93 10.20 -14.16
C GLU A 363 -36.04 10.09 -15.41
N GLY A 364 -35.75 11.24 -16.05
CA GLY A 364 -34.93 11.28 -17.26
C GLY A 364 -35.62 10.69 -18.49
N TYR A 365 -34.94 9.78 -19.20
CA TYR A 365 -35.45 9.11 -20.41
C TYR A 365 -36.37 7.91 -20.13
N GLY A 366 -36.73 7.69 -18.85
CA GLY A 366 -37.47 6.50 -18.42
C GLY A 366 -36.61 5.23 -18.43
N ALA A 367 -36.69 4.46 -17.36
CA ALA A 367 -35.93 3.22 -17.25
C ALA A 367 -36.65 2.14 -16.44
N PHE A 368 -36.24 0.90 -16.64
CA PHE A 368 -36.57 -0.20 -15.75
C PHE A 368 -35.36 -0.57 -14.92
N SER A 369 -35.53 -0.60 -13.60
CA SER A 369 -34.53 -1.08 -12.67
C SER A 369 -34.94 -2.40 -12.02
N PHE A 370 -33.92 -3.20 -11.73
CA PHE A 370 -34.02 -4.40 -10.92
C PHE A 370 -32.67 -4.69 -10.29
N TYR A 371 -32.59 -5.76 -9.50
CA TYR A 371 -31.37 -6.09 -8.77
C TYR A 371 -30.89 -7.49 -9.10
N GLY A 372 -29.57 -7.59 -9.25
CA GLY A 372 -28.82 -8.83 -9.19
C GLY A 372 -27.99 -8.90 -7.91
N THR A 373 -27.16 -9.93 -7.83
CA THR A 373 -26.17 -10.14 -6.78
C THR A 373 -24.81 -10.41 -7.40
N SER A 374 -23.76 -9.83 -6.83
CA SER A 374 -22.37 -10.07 -7.24
C SER A 374 -21.48 -10.15 -6.01
N GLY A 375 -20.77 -11.25 -5.83
CA GLY A 375 -19.89 -11.44 -4.67
C GLY A 375 -20.61 -11.36 -3.32
N GLY A 376 -21.90 -11.72 -3.29
CA GLY A 376 -22.75 -11.62 -2.10
C GLY A 376 -23.35 -10.22 -1.83
N GLU A 377 -23.00 -9.22 -2.64
CA GLU A 377 -23.53 -7.87 -2.53
C GLU A 377 -24.63 -7.60 -3.56
N ARG A 378 -25.59 -6.75 -3.21
CA ARG A 378 -26.72 -6.39 -4.08
C ARG A 378 -26.24 -5.39 -5.14
N HIS A 379 -26.50 -5.68 -6.41
CA HIS A 379 -26.06 -4.84 -7.53
C HIS A 379 -27.26 -4.32 -8.31
N ARG A 380 -27.31 -2.99 -8.56
CA ARG A 380 -28.41 -2.37 -9.29
C ARG A 380 -28.22 -2.53 -10.79
N CYS A 381 -29.26 -2.96 -11.49
CA CYS A 381 -29.28 -3.09 -12.94
C CYS A 381 -30.35 -2.17 -13.49
N VAL A 382 -30.01 -1.36 -14.48
CA VAL A 382 -30.91 -0.41 -15.10
C VAL A 382 -30.89 -0.61 -16.61
N VAL A 383 -32.06 -0.69 -17.22
CA VAL A 383 -32.23 -0.77 -18.68
C VAL A 383 -33.11 0.40 -19.09
N THR A 384 -32.57 1.30 -19.91
CA THR A 384 -33.30 2.49 -20.37
C THR A 384 -34.34 2.11 -21.44
N LEU A 385 -35.38 2.94 -21.60
CA LEU A 385 -36.44 2.66 -22.58
C LEU A 385 -35.91 2.58 -24.02
N ASP A 386 -35.05 3.51 -24.41
CA ASP A 386 -34.36 3.52 -25.71
C ASP A 386 -33.53 2.25 -25.96
N ALA A 387 -32.89 1.68 -24.92
CA ALA A 387 -32.19 0.39 -25.04
C ALA A 387 -33.15 -0.76 -25.35
N ILE A 388 -34.36 -0.74 -24.78
CA ILE A 388 -35.38 -1.76 -25.05
C ILE A 388 -35.87 -1.63 -26.49
N GLU A 389 -36.16 -0.40 -26.95
CA GLU A 389 -36.62 -0.12 -28.30
C GLU A 389 -35.57 -0.49 -29.36
N ASP A 390 -34.32 -0.09 -29.17
CA ASP A 390 -33.21 -0.45 -30.06
C ASP A 390 -32.98 -1.96 -30.12
N TYR A 391 -33.10 -2.65 -28.98
CA TYR A 391 -32.99 -4.12 -28.95
C TYR A 391 -34.09 -4.79 -29.78
N LEU A 392 -35.32 -4.26 -29.75
CA LEU A 392 -36.43 -4.75 -30.58
C LEU A 392 -36.26 -4.38 -32.06
N LYS A 393 -35.31 -3.49 -32.40
CA LYS A 393 -35.14 -2.87 -33.72
C LYS A 393 -36.38 -2.12 -34.20
N GLU A 394 -37.23 -1.68 -33.27
CA GLU A 394 -38.44 -0.93 -33.59
C GLU A 394 -38.07 0.54 -33.79
N LYS A 395 -37.67 0.89 -35.02
CA LYS A 395 -37.54 2.29 -35.45
C LYS A 395 -38.79 2.73 -36.20
N ASP A 396 -39.94 2.76 -35.53
CA ASP A 396 -41.16 3.23 -36.19
C ASP A 396 -41.34 4.73 -36.01
N SER A 397 -41.20 5.44 -37.15
CA SER A 397 -41.55 6.84 -37.38
C SER A 397 -43.06 7.14 -37.32
N GLU A 398 -43.91 6.18 -36.91
CA GLU A 398 -45.36 6.34 -36.80
C GLU A 398 -45.86 6.54 -35.34
N ARG A 399 -44.95 6.57 -34.35
CA ARG A 399 -45.30 6.52 -32.92
C ARG A 399 -45.17 7.84 -32.16
N GLU A 400 -45.10 8.97 -32.85
CA GLU A 400 -44.91 10.31 -32.25
C GLU A 400 -46.03 10.75 -31.28
N PHE A 401 -47.13 9.99 -31.14
CA PHE A 401 -48.28 10.31 -30.29
C PHE A 401 -48.82 9.13 -29.46
N GLU A 402 -47.98 8.16 -29.09
CA GLU A 402 -48.39 7.07 -28.19
C GLU A 402 -48.44 7.53 -26.73
N ASP A 403 -49.48 7.13 -25.98
CA ASP A 403 -49.60 7.42 -24.56
C ASP A 403 -48.41 6.82 -23.79
N ILE A 404 -47.79 7.62 -22.92
CA ILE A 404 -46.63 7.24 -22.12
C ILE A 404 -46.91 5.97 -21.30
N GLU A 405 -48.14 5.81 -20.79
CA GLU A 405 -48.52 4.61 -20.02
C GLU A 405 -48.55 3.36 -20.91
N ILE A 406 -49.05 3.49 -22.14
CA ILE A 406 -49.09 2.41 -23.14
C ILE A 406 -47.66 2.03 -23.57
N ALA A 407 -46.83 3.02 -23.89
CA ALA A 407 -45.43 2.81 -24.26
C ALA A 407 -44.64 2.13 -23.13
N THR A 408 -44.86 2.56 -21.87
CA THR A 408 -44.22 1.98 -20.68
C THR A 408 -44.65 0.53 -20.46
N GLU A 409 -45.94 0.22 -20.56
CA GLU A 409 -46.44 -1.15 -20.38
C GLU A 409 -45.97 -2.07 -21.52
N ARG A 410 -45.88 -1.56 -22.75
CA ARG A 410 -45.26 -2.28 -23.88
C ARG A 410 -43.79 -2.61 -23.59
N ALA A 411 -43.00 -1.61 -23.19
CA ALA A 411 -41.60 -1.79 -22.85
C ALA A 411 -41.41 -2.78 -21.68
N ARG A 412 -42.26 -2.71 -20.65
CA ARG A 412 -42.30 -3.68 -19.55
C ARG A 412 -42.51 -5.11 -20.05
N ARG A 413 -43.51 -5.32 -20.92
CA ARG A 413 -43.78 -6.63 -21.50
C ARG A 413 -42.63 -7.13 -22.36
N ALA A 414 -42.03 -6.26 -23.17
CA ALA A 414 -40.88 -6.60 -24.01
C ALA A 414 -39.67 -7.02 -23.17
N LEU A 415 -39.33 -6.22 -22.15
CA LEU A 415 -38.27 -6.53 -21.20
C LEU A 415 -38.55 -7.85 -20.46
N SER A 416 -39.79 -8.07 -20.01
CA SER A 416 -40.17 -9.28 -19.29
C SER A 416 -40.07 -10.53 -20.17
N ARG A 417 -40.50 -10.46 -21.44
CA ARG A 417 -40.38 -11.57 -22.41
C ARG A 417 -38.94 -11.89 -22.80
N ASN A 418 -38.06 -10.89 -22.83
CA ASN A 418 -36.66 -11.02 -23.24
C ASN A 418 -35.69 -10.92 -22.06
N LEU A 419 -36.18 -11.10 -20.84
CA LEU A 419 -35.44 -10.78 -19.62
C LEU A 419 -34.09 -11.50 -19.56
N ASP A 420 -34.02 -12.76 -19.98
CA ASP A 420 -32.77 -13.53 -19.94
C ASP A 420 -31.71 -13.00 -20.91
N LYS A 421 -32.12 -12.41 -22.04
CA LYS A 421 -31.18 -11.74 -22.95
C LYS A 421 -30.69 -10.42 -22.38
N PHE A 422 -31.57 -9.61 -21.79
CA PHE A 422 -31.15 -8.39 -21.10
C PHE A 422 -30.24 -8.67 -19.90
N LYS A 423 -30.51 -9.73 -19.13
CA LYS A 423 -29.61 -10.22 -18.08
C LYS A 423 -28.23 -10.59 -18.64
N ALA A 424 -28.17 -11.28 -19.78
CA ALA A 424 -26.91 -11.64 -20.43
C ALA A 424 -26.12 -10.41 -20.88
N LEU A 425 -26.79 -9.42 -21.48
CA LEU A 425 -26.18 -8.14 -21.88
C LEU A 425 -25.66 -7.34 -20.67
N LEU A 426 -26.46 -7.25 -19.61
CA LEU A 426 -26.05 -6.61 -18.35
C LEU A 426 -24.86 -7.31 -17.71
N ARG A 427 -24.85 -8.65 -17.71
CA ARG A 427 -23.74 -9.45 -17.20
C ARG A 427 -22.46 -9.23 -18.01
N GLU A 428 -22.55 -9.24 -19.34
CA GLU A 428 -21.41 -8.99 -20.22
C GLU A 428 -20.87 -7.57 -20.01
N LYS A 429 -21.75 -6.56 -19.95
CA LYS A 429 -21.38 -5.18 -19.63
C LYS A 429 -20.70 -5.07 -18.27
N PHE A 430 -21.32 -5.65 -17.23
CA PHE A 430 -20.79 -5.64 -15.87
C PHE A 430 -19.38 -6.23 -15.78
N LEU A 431 -19.13 -7.33 -16.48
CA LEU A 431 -17.87 -8.06 -16.44
C LEU A 431 -16.77 -7.43 -17.28
N ARG A 432 -17.10 -6.94 -18.49
CA ARG A 432 -16.10 -6.65 -19.52
C ARG A 432 -15.97 -5.19 -19.92
N GLU A 433 -16.92 -4.34 -19.55
CA GLU A 433 -16.79 -2.91 -19.82
C GLU A 433 -16.09 -2.15 -18.68
N PRO A 434 -15.44 -1.01 -19.00
CA PRO A 434 -14.87 -0.14 -17.99
C PRO A 434 -15.89 0.26 -16.92
N ILE A 435 -15.46 0.28 -15.68
CA ILE A 435 -16.31 0.58 -14.53
C ILE A 435 -16.62 2.09 -14.50
N SER A 436 -17.83 2.46 -14.89
CA SER A 436 -18.34 3.83 -14.76
C SER A 436 -18.82 4.13 -13.34
N THR A 437 -19.69 3.26 -12.83
CA THR A 437 -20.33 3.30 -11.52
C THR A 437 -20.15 1.97 -10.81
N THR A 438 -19.93 2.03 -9.50
CA THR A 438 -19.61 0.82 -8.71
C THR A 438 -20.84 -0.02 -8.40
N ASN A 439 -21.93 0.63 -7.98
CA ASN A 439 -23.11 -0.06 -7.44
C ASN A 439 -24.22 -0.28 -8.49
N GLU A 440 -23.93 0.06 -9.74
CA GLU A 440 -24.90 0.05 -10.83
C GLU A 440 -24.29 -0.43 -12.14
N THR A 441 -25.11 -1.10 -12.95
CA THR A 441 -24.85 -1.27 -14.38
C THR A 441 -26.04 -0.77 -15.17
N LEU A 442 -25.79 0.29 -15.94
CA LEU A 442 -26.75 0.93 -16.83
C LEU A 442 -26.57 0.40 -18.26
N LEU A 443 -27.63 -0.15 -18.83
CA LEU A 443 -27.69 -0.59 -20.23
C LEU A 443 -28.49 0.43 -21.03
N THR A 444 -27.83 1.05 -22.01
CA THR A 444 -28.32 2.09 -22.90
C THR A 444 -28.40 1.60 -24.35
N ALA A 445 -29.07 2.35 -25.23
CA ALA A 445 -29.12 2.07 -26.67
C ALA A 445 -27.72 1.86 -27.29
N VAL A 446 -26.73 2.67 -26.90
CA VAL A 446 -25.33 2.55 -27.36
C VAL A 446 -24.74 1.18 -27.02
N ASP A 447 -25.08 0.62 -25.86
CA ASP A 447 -24.56 -0.66 -25.41
C ASP A 447 -25.15 -1.82 -26.22
N ILE A 448 -26.44 -1.76 -26.52
CA ILE A 448 -27.15 -2.77 -27.33
C ILE A 448 -26.46 -2.97 -28.68
N GLY A 449 -26.08 -1.88 -29.36
CA GLY A 449 -25.41 -1.94 -30.66
C GLY A 449 -23.97 -2.49 -30.61
N ARG A 450 -23.29 -2.41 -29.45
CA ARG A 450 -21.93 -2.92 -29.25
C ARG A 450 -21.91 -4.37 -28.78
N LEU A 451 -22.77 -4.73 -27.83
CA LEU A 451 -22.77 -6.03 -27.15
C LEU A 451 -23.55 -7.13 -27.90
N ASN A 452 -24.39 -6.77 -28.88
CA ASN A 452 -25.06 -7.72 -29.77
C ASN A 452 -24.23 -8.14 -31.01
N ARG A 453 -22.98 -7.68 -31.13
CA ARG A 453 -22.04 -8.13 -32.17
C ARG A 453 -21.10 -9.18 -31.58
#